data_AF-A0A2V7DIE2-F1
#
_entry.id   AF-A0A2V7DIE2-F1
#
_cell.length_a   1.000
_cell.length_b   1.000
_cell.length_c   1.000
_cell.angle_alpha   90.00
_cell.angle_beta   90.00
_cell.angle_gamma   90.00
#
_symmetry.space_group_name_H-M   'P 1'
#
loop_
_entity.id
_entity.type
_entity.pdbx_description
1 polymer ?
#
loop_
_entity_poly.entity_id
_entity_poly.type
_entity_poly.pdbx_seq_one_letter_code
_entity_poly.pdbx_strand_id
1 'polypeptide(L)'
;MSDATVDARLAALESKLGRLEQLLSAVNEKLDRAAPSVDEARRGIQAWVTEYVSLRLQQLVPETCEHPERDADPVVAEGPVLPGTRIRCTDEVLRRLGRIPIPFVRQMVAEKVAETARAEKVGVVDVTFFERAATF
;
A
#
# COMPACT_ATOMS: atom_id res chain seq x y z
N MET A 1 7.48 63.93 30.23
CA MET A 1 6.88 62.62 30.56
C MET A 1 7.67 62.02 31.71
N SER A 2 7.01 61.52 32.75
CA SER A 2 7.68 60.88 33.89
C SER A 2 7.98 59.41 33.61
N ASP A 3 9.05 58.88 34.21
CA ASP A 3 9.44 57.47 34.13
C ASP A 3 8.29 56.53 34.48
N ALA A 4 7.50 56.87 35.51
CA ALA A 4 6.31 56.10 35.90
C ALA A 4 5.29 55.89 34.76
N THR A 5 5.21 56.83 33.81
CA THR A 5 4.31 56.70 32.65
C THR A 5 4.89 55.77 31.59
N VAL A 6 6.21 55.71 31.48
CA VAL A 6 6.93 54.82 30.56
C VAL A 6 6.86 53.39 31.07
N ASP A 7 7.10 53.16 32.36
CA ASP A 7 7.01 51.84 32.99
C ASP A 7 5.61 51.23 32.88
N ALA A 8 4.56 52.04 33.12
CA ALA A 8 3.18 51.58 32.97
C ALA A 8 2.85 51.17 31.52
N ARG A 9 3.41 51.87 30.53
CA ARG A 9 3.25 51.53 29.11
C ARG A 9 4.02 50.28 28.74
N LEU A 10 5.23 50.10 29.29
CA LEU A 10 6.04 48.91 29.07
C LEU A 10 5.36 47.67 29.64
N ALA A 11 4.88 47.72 30.89
CA ALA A 11 4.15 46.62 31.52
C ALA A 11 2.87 46.25 30.75
N ALA A 12 2.15 47.24 30.23
CA ALA A 12 0.97 47.00 29.40
C ALA A 12 1.32 46.34 28.06
N LEU A 13 2.48 46.66 27.46
CA LEU A 13 2.97 46.02 26.24
C LEU A 13 3.41 44.58 26.52
N GLU A 14 4.17 44.35 27.58
CA GLU A 14 4.62 43.00 28.00
C GLU A 14 3.43 42.07 28.26
N SER A 15 2.39 42.56 28.96
CA SER A 15 1.15 41.80 29.17
C SER A 15 0.44 41.45 27.87
N LYS A 16 0.37 42.38 26.92
CA LYS A 16 -0.22 42.13 25.59
C LYS A 16 0.61 41.12 24.79
N LEU A 17 1.93 41.19 24.88
CA LEU A 17 2.84 40.27 24.19
C LEU A 17 2.69 38.85 24.74
N GLY A 18 2.69 38.68 26.06
CA GLY A 18 2.47 37.38 26.70
C GLY A 18 1.11 36.77 26.34
N ARG A 19 0.06 37.61 26.20
CA ARG A 19 -1.25 37.14 25.73
C ARG A 19 -1.22 36.68 24.27
N LEU A 20 -0.47 37.37 23.40
CA LEU A 20 -0.30 36.95 22.00
C LEU A 20 0.46 35.64 21.89
N GLU A 21 1.52 35.45 22.68
CA GLU A 21 2.29 34.20 22.74
C GLU A 21 1.39 33.02 23.16
N GLN A 22 0.55 33.20 24.19
CA GLN A 22 -0.40 32.18 24.62
C GLN A 22 -1.42 31.82 23.53
N LEU A 23 -1.93 32.82 22.81
CA LEU A 23 -2.88 32.60 21.71
C LEU A 23 -2.20 31.88 20.53
N LEU A 24 -0.97 32.26 20.19
CA LEU A 24 -0.20 31.60 19.14
C LEU A 24 0.09 30.14 19.50
N SER A 25 0.49 29.86 20.74
CA SER A 25 0.68 28.49 21.22
C SER A 25 -0.61 27.67 21.13
N ALA A 26 -1.74 28.24 21.56
CA ALA A 26 -3.04 27.57 21.49
C ALA A 26 -3.50 27.32 20.04
N VAL A 27 -3.18 28.21 19.11
CA VAL A 27 -3.46 28.02 17.68
C VAL A 27 -2.57 26.92 17.11
N ASN A 28 -1.27 26.93 17.41
CA ASN A 28 -0.34 25.91 16.95
C ASN A 28 -0.76 24.50 17.40
N GLU A 29 -1.08 24.34 18.68
CA GLU A 29 -1.58 23.07 19.21
C GLU A 29 -2.87 22.59 18.53
N LYS A 30 -3.76 23.51 18.15
CA LYS A 30 -5.00 23.15 17.42
C LYS A 30 -4.70 22.71 16.00
N LEU A 31 -3.75 23.35 15.32
CA LEU A 31 -3.30 22.98 13.99
C LEU A 31 -2.65 21.59 13.98
N ASP A 32 -1.78 21.30 14.96
CA ASP A 32 -1.14 19.99 15.11
C ASP A 32 -2.15 18.85 15.33
N ARG A 33 -3.28 19.13 16.00
CA ARG A 33 -4.33 18.12 16.25
C ARG A 33 -5.37 17.99 15.13
N ALA A 34 -5.53 18.99 14.26
CA ALA A 34 -6.68 19.07 13.36
C ALA A 34 -6.49 18.33 12.03
N ALA A 35 -5.27 18.04 11.62
CA ALA A 35 -5.01 17.34 10.37
C ALA A 35 -4.61 15.88 10.64
N PRO A 36 -5.41 14.87 10.24
CA PRO A 36 -4.86 13.53 10.09
C PRO A 36 -3.65 13.65 9.16
N SER A 37 -2.55 12.99 9.53
CA SER A 37 -1.33 13.09 8.73
C SER A 37 -1.66 12.67 7.29
N VAL A 38 -1.08 13.37 6.31
CA VAL A 38 -1.30 13.06 4.88
C VAL A 38 -1.02 11.58 4.59
N ASP A 39 -0.08 10.98 5.31
CA ASP A 39 0.25 9.56 5.24
C ASP A 39 -0.85 8.65 5.80
N GLU A 40 -1.54 9.03 6.88
CA GLU A 40 -2.69 8.28 7.39
C GLU A 40 -3.88 8.33 6.43
N ALA A 41 -4.17 9.51 5.88
CA ALA A 41 -5.20 9.66 4.86
C ALA A 41 -4.89 8.81 3.62
N ARG A 42 -3.62 8.83 3.17
CA ARG A 42 -3.15 8.01 2.05
C ARG A 42 -3.30 6.51 2.33
N ARG A 43 -2.91 6.04 3.52
CA ARG A 43 -3.08 4.62 3.92
C ARG A 43 -4.55 4.22 3.97
N GLY A 44 -5.40 5.08 4.52
CA GLY A 44 -6.85 4.85 4.58
C GLY A 44 -7.48 4.73 3.20
N ILE A 45 -7.14 5.64 2.27
CA ILE A 45 -7.61 5.59 0.88
C ILE A 45 -7.11 4.31 0.19
N GLN A 46 -5.83 3.95 0.36
CA GLN A 46 -5.29 2.73 -0.23
C GLN A 46 -6.01 1.47 0.25
N ALA A 47 -6.30 1.38 1.56
CA ALA A 47 -7.03 0.26 2.13
C ALA A 47 -8.44 0.18 1.55
N TRP A 48 -9.16 1.31 1.52
CA TRP A 48 -10.52 1.38 0.98
C TRP A 48 -10.60 1.02 -0.50
N VAL A 49 -9.70 1.55 -1.35
CA VAL A 49 -9.65 1.18 -2.77
C VAL A 49 -9.35 -0.30 -2.95
N THR A 50 -8.45 -0.85 -2.14
CA THR A 50 -8.09 -2.28 -2.19
C THR A 50 -9.30 -3.16 -1.88
N GLU A 51 -10.07 -2.81 -0.85
CA GLU A 51 -11.30 -3.51 -0.48
C GLU A 51 -12.36 -3.42 -1.59
N TYR A 52 -12.61 -2.20 -2.08
CA TYR A 52 -13.61 -1.95 -3.11
C TYR A 52 -13.30 -2.70 -4.41
N VAL A 53 -12.06 -2.63 -4.89
CA VAL A 53 -11.65 -3.32 -6.12
C VAL A 53 -11.68 -4.84 -5.94
N SER A 54 -11.29 -5.36 -4.77
CA SER A 54 -11.37 -6.80 -4.49
C SER A 54 -12.82 -7.30 -4.57
N LEU A 55 -13.77 -6.57 -3.98
CA LEU A 55 -15.20 -6.90 -4.05
C LEU A 55 -15.73 -6.86 -5.49
N ARG A 56 -15.36 -5.82 -6.26
CA ARG A 56 -15.82 -5.68 -7.66
C ARG A 56 -15.23 -6.74 -8.57
N LEU A 57 -13.97 -7.13 -8.36
CA LEU A 57 -13.34 -8.19 -9.14
C LEU A 57 -14.00 -9.55 -8.87
N GLN A 58 -14.32 -9.88 -7.61
CA GLN A 58 -15.08 -11.10 -7.28
C GLN A 58 -16.43 -11.17 -8.01
N GLN A 59 -17.11 -10.04 -8.19
CA GLN A 59 -18.38 -9.96 -8.91
C GLN A 59 -18.23 -10.09 -10.44
N LEU A 60 -17.02 -9.88 -10.97
CA LEU A 60 -16.73 -9.96 -12.40
C LEU A 60 -16.23 -11.34 -12.83
N VAL A 61 -15.92 -12.24 -11.89
CA VAL A 61 -15.53 -13.63 -12.19
C VAL A 61 -16.79 -14.40 -12.60
N PRO A 62 -16.88 -14.92 -13.84
CA PRO A 62 -17.96 -15.83 -14.22
C PRO A 62 -17.87 -17.12 -13.39
N GLU A 63 -19.03 -17.74 -13.10
CA GLU A 63 -19.16 -19.03 -12.38
C GLU A 63 -18.32 -20.19 -12.98
N THR A 64 -17.70 -20.01 -14.16
CA THR A 64 -16.92 -21.00 -14.91
C THR A 64 -15.40 -20.85 -14.77
N CYS A 65 -14.87 -19.98 -13.92
CA CYS A 65 -13.44 -20.01 -13.58
C CYS A 65 -13.15 -21.24 -12.72
N GLU A 66 -12.94 -22.39 -13.35
CA GLU A 66 -12.47 -23.62 -12.71
C GLU A 66 -11.14 -23.35 -12.02
N HIS A 67 -11.17 -23.28 -10.69
CA HIS A 67 -9.95 -23.32 -9.88
C HIS A 67 -9.58 -24.79 -9.79
N PRO A 68 -8.47 -25.24 -10.41
CA PRO A 68 -8.13 -26.65 -10.35
C PRO A 68 -7.95 -27.07 -8.89
N GLU A 69 -8.72 -28.08 -8.49
CA GLU A 69 -8.63 -28.76 -7.20
C GLU A 69 -7.17 -29.15 -6.95
N ARG A 70 -6.75 -28.91 -5.71
CA ARG A 70 -5.38 -29.03 -5.24
C ARG A 70 -4.92 -30.49 -5.27
N ASP A 71 -4.32 -30.93 -6.36
CA ASP A 71 -3.61 -32.21 -6.37
C ASP A 71 -2.35 -32.10 -5.51
N ALA A 72 -2.35 -32.85 -4.41
CA ALA A 72 -1.22 -33.03 -3.53
C ALA A 72 -0.29 -34.09 -4.11
N ASP A 73 0.93 -33.69 -4.46
CA ASP A 73 2.08 -34.61 -4.49
C ASP A 73 3.37 -33.81 -4.22
N PRO A 74 4.22 -34.24 -3.26
CA PRO A 74 5.40 -33.48 -2.87
C PRO A 74 6.58 -33.88 -3.75
N VAL A 75 6.80 -33.14 -4.84
CA VAL A 75 8.11 -33.16 -5.50
C VAL A 75 8.94 -32.05 -4.87
N VAL A 76 9.83 -32.46 -3.97
CA VAL A 76 10.92 -31.62 -3.45
C VAL A 76 11.77 -31.16 -4.64
N ALA A 77 11.72 -29.87 -4.97
CA ALA A 77 12.56 -29.28 -5.99
C ALA A 77 13.08 -27.93 -5.50
N GLU A 78 14.41 -27.79 -5.47
CA GLU A 78 15.14 -26.63 -5.00
C GLU A 78 14.77 -25.36 -5.80
N GLY A 79 14.19 -24.37 -5.12
CA GLY A 79 13.95 -23.02 -5.65
C GLY A 79 12.54 -22.48 -5.41
N PRO A 80 12.34 -21.15 -5.52
CA PRO A 80 11.04 -20.53 -5.32
C PRO A 80 10.05 -20.91 -6.43
N VAL A 81 8.81 -21.23 -6.05
CA VAL A 81 7.71 -21.54 -6.99
C VAL A 81 6.65 -20.45 -6.94
N LEU A 82 5.96 -20.23 -8.06
CA LEU A 82 4.84 -19.28 -8.12
C LEU A 82 3.73 -19.71 -7.14
N PRO A 83 3.18 -18.80 -6.32
CA PRO A 83 2.16 -19.12 -5.32
C PRO A 83 0.96 -19.85 -5.93
N GLY A 84 0.51 -20.93 -5.30
CA GLY A 84 -0.62 -21.73 -5.77
C GLY A 84 -0.30 -22.65 -6.96
N THR A 85 0.96 -22.73 -7.40
CA THR A 85 1.35 -23.53 -8.57
C THR A 85 2.63 -24.32 -8.33
N ARG A 86 2.98 -25.19 -9.29
CA ARG A 86 4.25 -25.95 -9.31
C ARG A 86 5.29 -25.36 -10.26
N ILE A 87 5.04 -24.16 -10.81
CA ILE A 87 5.94 -23.52 -11.77
C ILE A 87 7.10 -22.87 -11.02
N ARG A 88 8.33 -23.24 -11.37
CA ARG A 88 9.53 -22.63 -10.80
C ARG A 88 9.66 -21.18 -11.25
N CYS A 89 10.12 -20.32 -10.37
CA CYS A 89 10.38 -18.92 -10.66
C CYS A 89 11.67 -18.46 -9.99
N THR A 90 12.11 -17.25 -10.32
CA THR A 90 13.23 -16.59 -9.63
C THR A 90 12.73 -15.81 -8.40
N ASP A 91 13.58 -15.58 -7.40
CA ASP A 91 13.22 -14.79 -6.21
C ASP A 91 12.75 -13.37 -6.55
N GLU A 92 13.28 -12.78 -7.62
CA GLU A 92 12.86 -11.45 -8.09
C GLU A 92 11.41 -11.44 -8.58
N VAL A 93 10.95 -12.54 -9.19
CA VAL A 93 9.54 -12.69 -9.58
C VAL A 93 8.65 -12.72 -8.34
N LEU A 94 9.02 -13.47 -7.30
CA LEU A 94 8.27 -13.47 -6.03
C LEU A 94 8.23 -12.09 -5.36
N ARG A 95 9.36 -11.36 -5.35
CA ARG A 95 9.40 -10.00 -4.81
C ARG A 95 8.46 -9.07 -5.56
N ARG A 96 8.38 -9.16 -6.89
CA ARG A 96 7.48 -8.34 -7.69
C ARG A 96 6.02 -8.71 -7.52
N LEU A 97 5.72 -10.01 -7.45
CA LEU A 97 4.39 -10.49 -7.10
C LEU A 97 3.95 -9.96 -5.73
N GLY A 98 4.86 -9.95 -4.76
CA GLY A 98 4.64 -9.41 -3.41
C GLY A 98 4.36 -7.90 -3.37
N ARG A 99 4.80 -7.13 -4.37
CA ARG A 99 4.51 -5.69 -4.49
C ARG A 99 3.10 -5.39 -4.99
N ILE A 100 2.40 -6.37 -5.56
CA ILE A 100 1.00 -6.21 -6.01
C ILE A 100 0.12 -6.07 -4.76
N PRO A 101 -0.48 -4.90 -4.49
CA PRO A 101 -1.13 -4.64 -3.20
C PRO A 101 -2.44 -5.41 -3.01
N ILE A 102 -3.13 -5.74 -4.11
CA ILE A 102 -4.42 -6.42 -4.09
C ILE A 102 -4.19 -7.94 -4.12
N PRO A 103 -4.58 -8.71 -3.09
CA PRO A 103 -4.33 -10.16 -3.04
C PRO A 103 -4.93 -10.93 -4.21
N PHE A 104 -6.14 -10.58 -4.63
CA PHE A 104 -6.81 -11.22 -5.77
C PHE A 104 -6.04 -11.02 -7.08
N VAL A 105 -5.60 -9.78 -7.37
CA VAL A 105 -4.81 -9.48 -8.58
C VAL A 105 -3.47 -10.24 -8.53
N ARG A 106 -2.88 -10.36 -7.35
CA ARG A 106 -1.64 -11.13 -7.16
C ARG A 106 -1.84 -12.60 -7.52
N GLN A 107 -2.92 -13.22 -7.06
CA GLN A 107 -3.26 -14.60 -7.38
C GLN A 107 -3.57 -14.77 -8.88
N MET A 108 -4.40 -13.89 -9.44
CA MET A 108 -4.76 -13.88 -10.87
C MET A 108 -3.51 -13.76 -11.77
N VAL A 109 -2.56 -12.89 -11.42
CA VAL A 109 -1.29 -12.76 -12.16
C VAL A 109 -0.44 -14.03 -12.04
N ALA A 110 -0.34 -14.62 -10.84
CA ALA A 110 0.40 -15.87 -10.66
C ALA A 110 -0.18 -17.02 -11.50
N GLU A 111 -1.51 -17.16 -11.50
CA GLU A 111 -2.23 -18.17 -12.28
C GLU A 111 -2.03 -17.95 -13.78
N LYS A 112 -2.23 -16.72 -14.27
CA LYS A 112 -2.04 -16.37 -15.68
C LYS A 112 -0.61 -16.64 -16.18
N VAL A 113 0.39 -16.23 -15.39
CA VAL A 113 1.80 -16.49 -15.70
C VAL A 113 2.08 -17.99 -15.71
N ALA A 114 1.50 -18.75 -14.78
CA ALA A 114 1.66 -20.19 -14.73
C ALA A 114 0.98 -20.90 -15.92
N GLU A 115 -0.22 -20.48 -16.32
CA GLU A 115 -0.88 -20.98 -17.54
C GLU A 115 -0.03 -20.72 -18.79
N THR A 116 0.48 -19.50 -18.93
CA THR A 116 1.33 -19.10 -20.06
C THR A 116 2.64 -19.90 -20.06
N ALA A 117 3.25 -20.10 -18.90
CA ALA A 117 4.46 -20.91 -18.74
C ALA A 117 4.21 -22.39 -19.10
N ARG A 118 3.05 -22.96 -18.74
CA ARG A 118 2.66 -24.32 -19.15
C ARG A 118 2.45 -24.42 -20.66
N ALA A 119 1.77 -23.45 -21.26
CA ALA A 119 1.52 -23.41 -22.70
C ALA A 119 2.83 -23.32 -23.51
N GLU A 120 3.78 -22.49 -23.04
CA GLU A 120 5.10 -22.31 -23.68
C GLU A 120 6.16 -23.32 -23.20
N LYS A 121 5.79 -24.26 -22.30
CA LYS A 121 6.69 -25.26 -21.68
C LYS A 121 7.96 -24.67 -21.08
N VAL A 122 7.84 -23.52 -20.42
CA VAL A 122 8.95 -22.84 -19.77
C VAL A 122 9.29 -23.51 -18.43
N GLY A 123 10.55 -23.89 -18.26
CA GLY A 123 11.01 -24.63 -17.08
C GLY A 123 11.23 -23.79 -15.81
N VAL A 124 11.51 -22.49 -15.97
CA VAL A 124 11.69 -21.50 -14.89
C VAL A 124 11.23 -20.12 -15.39
N VAL A 125 10.36 -19.46 -14.62
CA VAL A 125 9.88 -18.10 -14.89
C VAL A 125 10.88 -17.08 -14.34
N ASP A 126 11.53 -16.36 -15.25
CA ASP A 126 12.32 -15.18 -14.93
C ASP A 126 11.49 -13.89 -15.01
N VAL A 127 12.14 -12.78 -14.72
CA VAL A 127 11.51 -11.45 -14.71
C VAL A 127 11.02 -11.03 -16.09
N THR A 128 11.76 -11.35 -17.14
CA THR A 128 11.41 -10.95 -18.51
C THR A 128 10.18 -11.70 -19.00
N PHE A 129 10.10 -12.99 -18.68
CA PHE A 129 8.91 -13.78 -18.93
C PHE A 129 7.73 -13.28 -18.10
N PHE A 130 7.96 -12.99 -16.81
CA PHE A 130 6.93 -12.47 -15.92
C PHE A 130 6.32 -11.16 -16.44
N GLU A 131 7.11 -10.18 -16.85
CA GLU A 131 6.60 -8.91 -17.39
C GLU A 131 5.76 -9.11 -18.66
N ARG A 132 6.19 -10.01 -19.55
CA ARG A 132 5.46 -10.34 -20.77
C ARG A 132 4.14 -11.05 -20.48
N ALA A 133 4.18 -12.07 -19.62
CA ALA A 133 3.02 -12.91 -19.31
C ALA A 133 2.03 -12.29 -18.32
N ALA A 134 2.46 -11.29 -17.52
CA ALA A 134 1.61 -10.56 -16.58
C ALA A 134 0.89 -9.36 -17.21
N THR A 135 1.01 -9.16 -18.53
CA THR A 135 0.26 -8.14 -19.26
C THR A 135 -1.16 -8.63 -19.55
N PHE A 136 -2.16 -7.81 -19.25
CA PHE A 136 -3.59 -8.05 -19.54
C PHE A 136 -4.01 -7.30 -20.81
#